data_AF-A0A2T9YFZ8-F1
#
_entry.id   AF-A0A2T9YFZ8-F1
#
_cell.length_a   1.000
_cell.length_b   1.000
_cell.length_c   1.000
_cell.angle_alpha   90.00
_cell.angle_beta   90.00
_cell.angle_gamma   90.00
#
_symmetry.space_group_name_H-M   'P 1'
#
loop_
_entity.id
_entity.type
_entity.pdbx_description
1 polymer ?
#
loop_
_entity_poly.entity_id
_entity_poly.type
_entity_poly.pdbx_seq_one_letter_code
_entity_poly.pdbx_strand_id
1 'polypeptide(L)'
;MNGNGTKEELYEWKQTLSEVDISSDLEQGTRARDLIVVINPQHVSAKYRSTGKVLIEGELPYSIIVDDSTWSIDDKKKLEIHLEKSNKMQWWKSAIVGATEIDTSKIEPENSKLSDLTGETRAMVEKMMFDQQQKSLGKPDTDQLKKQQMLQNFKNSHPELDFSNAKFDEN
;
A
#
# COMPACT_ATOMS: atom_id res chain seq x y z
N MET A 1 -11.34 -6.91 -10.84
CA MET A 1 -10.11 -7.71 -10.91
C MET A 1 -8.99 -6.77 -10.54
N ASN A 2 -8.48 -6.88 -9.32
CA ASN A 2 -7.57 -5.90 -8.73
C ASN A 2 -6.25 -5.99 -9.48
N GLY A 3 -5.94 -4.97 -10.27
CA GLY A 3 -4.78 -4.90 -11.18
C GLY A 3 -3.46 -4.75 -10.46
N ASN A 4 -3.26 -5.50 -9.37
CA ASN A 4 -2.11 -5.44 -8.50
C ASN A 4 -1.06 -6.48 -8.90
N GLY A 5 -1.08 -6.95 -10.14
CA GLY A 5 -0.25 -8.06 -10.60
C GLY A 5 -0.68 -8.59 -11.95
N THR A 6 0.08 -9.54 -12.48
CA THR A 6 -0.26 -10.25 -13.72
C THR A 6 0.30 -11.68 -13.69
N LYS A 7 -0.13 -12.50 -14.65
CA LYS A 7 0.36 -13.84 -14.88
C LYS A 7 1.25 -13.88 -16.11
N GLU A 8 2.45 -14.42 -15.93
CA GLU A 8 3.40 -14.74 -17.00
C GLU A 8 3.31 -16.25 -17.34
N GLU A 9 4.12 -16.70 -18.29
CA GLU A 9 4.17 -18.11 -18.70
C GLU A 9 4.64 -19.03 -17.55
N LEU A 10 5.65 -18.60 -16.79
CA LEU A 10 6.32 -19.43 -15.79
C LEU A 10 5.92 -19.12 -14.35
N TYR A 11 5.40 -17.92 -14.08
CA TYR A 11 5.04 -17.47 -12.76
C TYR A 11 3.87 -16.49 -12.81
N GLU A 12 3.16 -16.36 -11.71
CA GLU A 12 2.22 -15.27 -11.46
C GLU A 12 2.79 -14.39 -10.36
N TRP A 13 2.45 -13.11 -10.38
CA TRP A 13 2.87 -12.21 -9.32
C TRP A 13 1.77 -11.23 -8.99
N LYS A 14 1.80 -10.77 -7.74
CA LYS A 14 0.93 -9.75 -7.20
C LYS A 14 1.73 -8.89 -6.23
N GLN A 15 1.19 -7.75 -5.85
CA GLN A 15 1.84 -6.83 -4.94
C GLN A 15 0.83 -6.07 -4.09
N THR A 16 1.31 -5.56 -2.97
CA THR A 16 0.71 -4.43 -2.28
C THR A 16 1.68 -3.24 -2.40
N LEU A 17 1.45 -2.18 -1.63
CA LEU A 17 2.39 -1.05 -1.61
C LEU A 17 3.74 -1.42 -0.95
N SER A 18 3.75 -2.39 -0.03
CA SER A 18 4.93 -2.80 0.74
C SER A 18 5.61 -4.07 0.23
N GLU A 19 4.90 -4.96 -0.44
CA GLU A 19 5.39 -6.31 -0.75
C GLU A 19 5.08 -6.72 -2.20
N VAL A 20 5.84 -7.70 -2.70
CA VAL A 20 5.59 -8.42 -3.94
C VAL A 20 5.58 -9.91 -3.64
N ASP A 21 4.51 -10.60 -4.01
CA ASP A 21 4.44 -12.06 -3.97
C ASP A 21 4.53 -12.62 -5.38
N ILE A 22 5.35 -13.63 -5.55
CA ILE A 22 5.57 -14.34 -6.80
C ILE A 22 5.30 -15.81 -6.56
N SER A 23 4.51 -16.44 -7.41
CA SER A 23 4.27 -17.87 -7.33
C SER A 23 4.49 -18.59 -8.66
N SER A 24 4.97 -19.82 -8.60
CA SER A 24 5.26 -20.65 -9.78
C SER A 24 4.86 -22.09 -9.51
N ASP A 25 4.21 -22.71 -10.49
CA ASP A 25 3.77 -24.10 -10.39
C ASP A 25 4.97 -25.06 -10.38
N LEU A 26 4.92 -26.01 -9.45
CA LEU A 26 5.95 -27.03 -9.25
C LEU A 26 5.49 -28.39 -9.77
N GLU A 27 6.47 -29.19 -10.18
CA GLU A 27 6.26 -30.59 -10.53
C GLU A 27 5.88 -31.39 -9.27
N GLN A 28 5.00 -32.38 -9.43
CA GLN A 28 4.45 -33.11 -8.29
C GLN A 28 5.55 -33.78 -7.46
N GLY A 29 5.54 -33.54 -6.15
CA GLY A 29 6.48 -34.14 -5.22
C GLY A 29 7.80 -33.37 -5.04
N THR A 30 7.95 -32.21 -5.70
CA THR A 30 9.06 -31.29 -5.49
C THR A 30 9.20 -30.92 -4.01
N ARG A 31 10.42 -30.97 -3.49
CA ARG A 31 10.76 -30.54 -2.12
C ARG A 31 11.77 -29.39 -2.17
N ALA A 32 11.91 -28.69 -1.05
CA ALA A 32 12.81 -27.54 -0.93
C ALA A 32 14.26 -27.84 -1.37
N ARG A 33 14.77 -29.04 -1.06
CA ARG A 33 16.13 -29.47 -1.45
C ARG A 33 16.34 -29.58 -2.97
N ASP A 34 15.26 -29.78 -3.71
CA ASP A 34 15.26 -29.97 -5.16
C ASP A 34 15.29 -28.62 -5.89
N LEU A 35 15.17 -27.50 -5.17
CA LEU A 35 15.22 -26.14 -5.68
C LEU A 35 16.52 -25.43 -5.30
N ILE A 36 16.89 -24.47 -6.13
CA ILE A 36 17.88 -23.43 -5.85
C ILE A 36 17.12 -22.12 -5.97
N VAL A 37 16.94 -21.43 -4.84
CA VAL A 37 16.29 -20.11 -4.77
C VAL A 37 17.32 -19.10 -4.27
N VAL A 38 17.46 -18.00 -4.99
CA VAL A 38 18.37 -16.89 -4.66
C VAL A 38 17.56 -15.61 -4.64
N ILE A 39 17.62 -14.91 -3.51
CA ILE A 39 16.99 -13.61 -3.30
C ILE A 39 18.11 -12.63 -2.94
N ASN A 40 18.27 -11.61 -3.77
CA ASN A 40 19.25 -10.54 -3.63
C ASN A 40 18.54 -9.18 -3.70
N PRO A 41 19.17 -8.06 -3.29
CA PRO A 41 18.51 -6.77 -3.19
C PRO A 41 17.76 -6.34 -4.46
N GLN A 42 18.29 -6.62 -5.66
CA GLN A 42 17.63 -6.31 -6.94
C GLN A 42 17.60 -7.51 -7.89
N HIS A 43 17.60 -8.74 -7.37
CA HIS A 43 17.58 -9.91 -8.24
C HIS A 43 16.91 -11.09 -7.54
N VAL A 44 16.12 -11.86 -8.30
CA VAL A 44 15.51 -13.10 -7.83
C VAL A 44 15.74 -14.20 -8.87
N SER A 45 16.06 -15.39 -8.41
CA SER A 45 16.05 -16.59 -9.24
C SER A 45 15.55 -17.81 -8.48
N ALA A 46 14.81 -18.66 -9.17
CA ALA A 46 14.42 -19.97 -8.70
C ALA A 46 14.47 -20.99 -9.84
N LYS A 47 15.12 -22.12 -9.60
CA LYS A 47 15.26 -23.21 -10.57
C LYS A 47 15.37 -24.57 -9.92
N TYR A 48 15.06 -25.61 -10.68
CA TYR A 48 15.29 -26.99 -10.26
C TYR A 48 16.79 -27.30 -10.23
N ARG A 49 17.27 -27.87 -9.12
CA ARG A 49 18.67 -28.23 -8.91
C ARG A 49 19.17 -29.28 -9.90
N SER A 50 18.33 -30.27 -10.21
CA SER A 50 18.70 -31.43 -11.04
C SER A 50 18.70 -31.11 -12.54
N THR A 51 17.68 -30.40 -13.02
CA THR A 51 17.47 -30.14 -14.45
C THR A 51 17.94 -28.75 -14.88
N GLY A 52 18.12 -27.82 -13.94
CA GLY A 52 18.37 -26.41 -14.24
C GLY A 52 17.16 -25.67 -14.81
N LYS A 53 15.99 -26.32 -14.91
CA LYS A 53 14.76 -25.70 -15.41
C LYS A 53 14.39 -24.50 -14.54
N VAL A 54 14.27 -23.33 -15.17
CA VAL A 54 13.99 -22.04 -14.52
C VAL A 54 12.49 -21.94 -14.23
N LEU A 55 12.17 -21.49 -13.03
CA LEU A 55 10.82 -21.12 -12.60
C LEU A 55 10.64 -19.60 -12.70
N ILE A 56 11.65 -18.85 -12.26
CA ILE A 56 11.77 -17.41 -12.42
C ILE A 56 13.26 -17.04 -12.37
N GLU A 57 13.68 -16.07 -13.18
CA GLU A 57 15.01 -15.49 -13.09
C GLU A 57 15.00 -14.08 -13.68
N GLY A 58 15.54 -13.11 -12.96
CA GLY A 58 15.73 -11.77 -13.50
C GLY A 58 16.03 -10.69 -12.47
N GLU A 59 16.29 -9.49 -12.99
CA GLU A 59 16.49 -8.28 -12.21
C GLU A 59 15.14 -7.74 -11.73
N LEU A 60 15.06 -7.37 -10.45
CA LEU A 60 13.91 -6.69 -9.87
C LEU A 60 13.99 -5.20 -10.24
N PRO A 61 12.88 -4.52 -10.57
CA PRO A 61 12.91 -3.11 -10.96
C PRO A 61 13.38 -2.18 -9.83
N TYR A 62 13.24 -2.61 -8.57
CA TYR A 62 13.64 -1.84 -7.38
C TYR A 62 14.20 -2.76 -6.30
N SER A 63 14.88 -2.14 -5.32
CA SER A 63 15.49 -2.87 -4.22
C SER A 63 14.46 -3.44 -3.23
N ILE A 64 14.79 -4.58 -2.65
CA ILE A 64 14.06 -5.25 -1.58
C ILE A 64 14.90 -5.35 -0.30
N ILE A 65 14.25 -5.61 0.82
CA ILE A 65 14.85 -5.97 2.11
C ILE A 65 14.98 -7.49 2.14
N VAL A 66 16.17 -8.00 1.81
CA VAL A 66 16.41 -9.45 1.67
C VAL A 66 16.12 -10.20 2.97
N ASP A 67 16.49 -9.64 4.12
CA ASP A 67 16.30 -10.27 5.43
C ASP A 67 14.81 -10.43 5.81
N ASP A 68 13.94 -9.58 5.26
CA ASP A 68 12.48 -9.63 5.45
C ASP A 68 11.77 -10.39 4.31
N SER A 69 12.53 -10.83 3.29
CA SER A 69 12.01 -11.58 2.15
C SER A 69 12.16 -13.08 2.38
N THR A 70 11.18 -13.86 1.97
CA THR A 70 11.15 -15.31 2.23
C THR A 70 10.71 -16.09 1.01
N TRP A 71 10.90 -17.41 1.04
CA TRP A 71 10.30 -18.31 0.07
C TRP A 71 9.86 -19.59 0.76
N SER A 72 8.82 -20.22 0.22
CA SER A 72 8.26 -21.46 0.75
C SER A 72 7.68 -22.32 -0.38
N ILE A 73 7.31 -23.55 -0.05
CA ILE A 73 6.57 -24.43 -0.96
C ILE A 73 5.19 -24.62 -0.35
N ASP A 74 4.16 -24.16 -1.04
CA ASP A 74 2.77 -24.35 -0.64
C ASP A 74 2.18 -25.63 -1.25
N ASP A 75 1.52 -26.42 -0.41
CA ASP A 75 0.82 -27.67 -0.75
C ASP A 75 1.60 -28.65 -1.66
N LYS A 76 2.93 -28.58 -1.66
CA LYS A 76 3.84 -29.34 -2.55
C LYS A 76 3.57 -29.14 -4.05
N LYS A 77 2.95 -28.02 -4.41
CA LYS A 77 2.51 -27.72 -5.78
C LYS A 77 2.93 -26.35 -6.27
N LYS A 78 3.21 -25.40 -5.37
CA LYS A 78 3.63 -24.06 -5.75
C LYS A 78 4.86 -23.63 -4.98
N LEU A 79 5.78 -22.98 -5.66
CA LEU A 79 6.80 -22.16 -5.04
C LEU A 79 6.17 -20.80 -4.79
N GLU A 80 6.27 -20.30 -3.56
CA GLU A 80 5.85 -18.96 -3.18
C GLU A 80 7.09 -18.18 -2.76
N ILE A 81 7.32 -17.01 -3.34
CA ILE A 81 8.41 -16.10 -3.01
C ILE A 81 7.78 -14.78 -2.58
N HIS A 82 8.06 -14.38 -1.35
CA HIS A 82 7.63 -13.13 -0.76
C HIS A 82 8.81 -12.15 -0.72
N LEU A 83 8.64 -10.96 -1.29
CA LEU A 83 9.66 -9.93 -1.39
C LEU A 83 9.19 -8.65 -0.68
N GLU A 84 9.91 -8.24 0.35
CA GLU A 84 9.63 -7.00 1.07
C GLU A 84 10.31 -5.82 0.36
N LYS A 85 9.54 -4.83 -0.10
CA LYS A 85 10.11 -3.68 -0.83
C LYS A 85 10.91 -2.79 0.13
N SER A 86 12.08 -2.33 -0.30
CA SER A 86 12.78 -1.26 0.43
C SER A 86 11.98 0.05 0.43
N ASN A 87 11.27 0.34 -0.66
CA ASN A 87 10.38 1.49 -0.77
C ASN A 87 8.90 1.05 -0.69
N LYS A 88 8.30 1.19 0.49
CA LYS A 88 6.92 0.83 0.79
C LYS A 88 5.87 1.86 0.34
N MET A 89 6.25 2.76 -0.58
CA MET A 89 5.37 3.77 -1.19
C MET A 89 5.39 3.70 -2.72
N GLN A 90 5.77 2.55 -3.28
CA GLN A 90 5.98 2.41 -4.71
C GLN A 90 5.32 1.16 -5.29
N TRP A 91 4.44 1.40 -6.28
CA TRP A 91 3.90 0.35 -7.13
C TRP A 91 4.90 -0.04 -8.21
N TRP A 92 5.08 -1.35 -8.39
CA TRP A 92 5.95 -1.90 -9.42
C TRP A 92 5.14 -2.14 -10.68
N LYS A 93 5.68 -1.80 -11.86
CA LYS A 93 4.99 -2.09 -13.12
C LYS A 93 5.13 -3.55 -13.52
N SER A 94 6.21 -4.21 -13.12
CA SER A 94 6.46 -5.63 -13.36
C SER A 94 7.21 -6.22 -12.17
N ALA A 95 7.16 -7.54 -11.98
CA ALA A 95 8.02 -8.21 -10.99
C ALA A 95 9.49 -8.26 -11.44
N ILE A 96 9.72 -8.42 -12.76
CA ILE A 96 11.04 -8.52 -13.39
C ILE A 96 11.18 -7.45 -14.47
N VAL A 97 12.36 -6.86 -14.59
CA VAL A 97 12.67 -5.88 -15.64
C VAL A 97 12.51 -6.52 -17.03
N GLY A 98 11.74 -5.87 -17.91
CA GLY A 98 11.48 -6.36 -19.27
C GLY A 98 10.35 -7.39 -19.39
N ALA A 99 9.74 -7.82 -18.27
CA ALA A 99 8.51 -8.60 -18.27
C ALA A 99 7.27 -7.73 -18.56
N THR A 100 6.08 -8.34 -18.59
CA THR A 100 4.84 -7.64 -18.90
C THR A 100 4.54 -6.59 -17.82
N GLU A 101 4.34 -5.35 -18.25
CA GLU A 101 3.99 -4.24 -17.37
C GLU A 101 2.48 -4.14 -17.12
N ILE A 102 2.10 -3.80 -15.90
CA ILE A 102 0.74 -3.44 -15.49
C ILE A 102 0.60 -1.92 -15.38
N ASP A 103 -0.62 -1.43 -15.60
CA ASP A 103 -0.97 -0.02 -15.39
C ASP A 103 -1.24 0.26 -13.91
N THR A 104 -0.18 0.65 -13.20
CA THR A 104 -0.23 0.96 -11.76
C THR A 104 -1.08 2.18 -11.39
N SER A 105 -1.45 3.03 -12.36
CA SER A 105 -2.31 4.20 -12.09
C SER A 105 -3.74 3.83 -11.70
N LYS A 106 -4.15 2.60 -12.00
CA LYS A 106 -5.50 2.06 -11.72
C LYS A 106 -5.56 1.20 -10.46
N ILE A 107 -4.46 1.09 -9.72
CA ILE A 107 -4.42 0.33 -8.48
C ILE A 107 -5.07 1.14 -7.36
N GLU A 108 -6.11 0.57 -6.74
CA GLU A 108 -6.73 1.15 -5.55
C GLU A 108 -5.86 0.81 -4.32
N PRO A 109 -5.42 1.80 -3.52
CA PRO A 109 -4.68 1.54 -2.30
C PRO A 109 -5.54 0.78 -1.28
N GLU A 110 -4.94 -0.12 -0.51
CA GLU A 110 -5.69 -1.00 0.41
C GLU A 110 -6.46 -0.23 1.48
N ASN A 111 -5.92 0.90 1.96
CA ASN A 111 -6.57 1.78 2.94
C ASN A 111 -7.59 2.76 2.34
N SER A 112 -8.05 2.54 1.11
CA SER A 112 -9.03 3.41 0.45
C SER A 112 -10.42 3.37 1.09
N LYS A 113 -10.69 2.39 1.97
CA LYS A 113 -11.97 2.26 2.69
C LYS A 113 -11.85 2.77 4.12
N LEU A 114 -12.60 3.82 4.42
CA LEU A 114 -12.77 4.38 5.77
C LEU A 114 -13.20 3.34 6.82
N SER A 115 -13.81 2.22 6.40
CA SER A 115 -14.23 1.13 7.29
C SER A 115 -13.08 0.39 7.96
N ASP A 116 -11.90 0.39 7.34
CA ASP A 116 -10.78 -0.45 7.75
C ASP A 116 -9.81 0.28 8.69
N LEU A 117 -10.10 1.57 8.95
CA LEU A 117 -9.37 2.41 9.89
C LEU A 117 -9.93 2.26 11.31
N THR A 118 -9.03 2.23 12.32
CA THR A 118 -9.44 2.32 13.72
C THR A 118 -10.22 3.62 13.98
N GLY A 119 -11.09 3.65 15.00
CA GLY A 119 -12.00 4.77 15.24
C GLY A 119 -11.32 6.14 15.32
N GLU A 120 -10.13 6.22 15.92
CA GLU A 120 -9.35 7.46 15.99
C GLU A 120 -8.77 7.86 14.63
N THR A 121 -8.16 6.92 13.90
CA THR A 121 -7.60 7.19 12.56
C THR A 121 -8.68 7.55 11.55
N ARG A 122 -9.85 6.90 11.64
CA ARG A 122 -11.01 7.18 10.81
C ARG A 122 -11.53 8.60 11.03
N ALA A 123 -11.72 9.01 12.29
CA ALA A 123 -12.17 10.36 12.63
C ALA A 123 -11.19 11.44 12.12
N MET A 124 -9.88 11.15 12.17
CA MET A 124 -8.86 12.04 11.65
C MET A 124 -8.91 12.17 10.12
N VAL A 125 -9.10 11.06 9.39
CA VAL A 125 -9.22 11.07 7.93
C VAL A 125 -10.53 11.72 7.49
N GLU A 126 -11.65 11.45 8.16
CA GLU A 126 -12.93 12.13 7.91
C GLU A 126 -12.81 13.64 8.14
N LYS A 127 -12.14 14.08 9.21
CA LYS A 127 -11.84 15.50 9.45
C LYS A 127 -11.02 16.09 8.31
N MET A 128 -9.95 15.41 7.86
CA MET A 128 -9.12 15.90 6.76
C MET A 128 -9.89 16.02 5.44
N MET A 129 -10.72 15.02 5.10
CA MET A 129 -11.55 15.06 3.90
C MET A 129 -12.55 16.21 3.94
N PHE A 130 -13.21 16.40 5.09
CA PHE A 130 -14.12 17.53 5.30
C PHE A 130 -13.39 18.88 5.19
N ASP A 131 -12.24 19.03 5.85
CA ASP A 131 -11.46 20.27 5.84
C ASP A 131 -10.97 20.60 4.41
N GLN A 132 -10.55 19.60 3.64
CA GLN A 132 -10.14 19.76 2.25
C GLN A 132 -11.31 20.23 1.36
N GLN A 133 -12.52 19.69 1.59
CA GLN A 133 -13.72 20.12 0.89
C GLN A 133 -14.16 21.54 1.28
N GLN A 134 -14.10 21.91 2.56
CA GLN A 134 -14.43 23.27 3.00
C GLN A 134 -13.45 24.28 2.41
N LYS A 135 -12.14 23.97 2.43
CA LYS A 135 -11.10 24.83 1.83
C LYS A 135 -11.31 25.07 0.34
N SER A 136 -11.66 24.04 -0.44
CA SER A 136 -11.92 24.23 -1.88
C SER A 136 -13.17 25.07 -2.16
N LEU A 137 -14.13 25.08 -1.22
CA LEU A 137 -15.33 25.91 -1.26
C LEU A 137 -15.15 27.28 -0.60
N GLY A 138 -13.94 27.61 -0.09
CA GLY A 138 -13.68 28.86 0.65
C GLY A 138 -14.47 28.97 1.97
N LYS A 139 -14.85 27.83 2.55
CA LYS A 139 -15.64 27.75 3.78
C LYS A 139 -14.76 27.38 4.99
N PRO A 140 -15.23 27.64 6.23
CA PRO A 140 -14.45 27.37 7.43
C PRO A 140 -14.19 25.88 7.63
N ASP A 141 -12.99 25.54 8.10
CA ASP A 141 -12.63 24.17 8.47
C ASP A 141 -13.22 23.73 9.82
N THR A 142 -13.01 22.47 10.20
CA THR A 142 -13.56 21.88 11.43
C THR A 142 -13.17 22.67 12.68
N ASP A 143 -11.95 23.19 12.75
CA ASP A 143 -11.45 23.89 13.94
C ASP A 143 -12.01 25.32 14.00
N GLN A 144 -12.15 25.97 12.84
CA GLN A 144 -12.82 27.26 12.72
C GLN A 144 -14.31 27.17 13.08
N LEU A 145 -15.02 26.12 12.62
CA LEU A 145 -16.42 25.88 12.97
C LEU A 145 -16.60 25.65 14.48
N LYS A 146 -15.72 24.86 15.10
CA LYS A 146 -15.75 24.66 16.56
C LYS A 146 -15.55 25.96 17.33
N LYS A 147 -14.59 26.79 16.90
CA LYS A 147 -14.36 28.12 17.50
C LYS A 147 -15.58 29.02 17.37
N GLN A 148 -16.19 29.09 16.19
CA GLN A 148 -17.41 29.87 15.95
C GLN A 148 -18.56 29.40 16.84
N GLN A 149 -18.74 28.08 16.98
CA GLN A 149 -19.80 27.50 17.81
C GLN A 149 -19.57 27.77 19.30
N MET A 150 -18.33 27.66 19.80
CA MET A 150 -17.99 28.00 21.18
C MET A 150 -18.25 29.48 21.46
N LEU A 151 -17.84 30.38 20.57
CA LEU A 151 -18.10 31.81 20.70
C LEU A 151 -19.60 32.10 20.70
N GLN A 152 -20.37 31.44 19.84
CA GLN A 152 -21.82 31.63 19.76
C GLN A 152 -22.53 31.14 21.03
N ASN A 153 -22.14 29.98 21.56
CA ASN A 153 -22.65 29.47 22.83
C ASN A 153 -22.30 30.40 24.00
N PHE A 154 -21.10 30.96 24.00
CA PHE A 154 -20.65 31.92 25.01
C PHE A 154 -21.47 33.21 24.96
N LYS A 155 -21.67 33.78 23.77
CA LYS A 155 -22.54 34.96 23.56
C LYS A 155 -23.97 34.73 24.04
N ASN A 156 -24.53 33.56 23.75
CA ASN A 156 -25.90 33.22 24.15
C ASN A 156 -26.03 33.02 25.67
N SER A 157 -24.98 32.52 26.32
CA SER A 157 -24.97 32.27 27.78
C SER A 157 -24.65 33.52 28.59
N HIS A 158 -24.04 34.53 27.96
CA HIS A 158 -23.65 35.80 28.56
C HIS A 158 -24.14 36.98 27.70
N PRO A 159 -25.46 37.18 27.55
CA PRO A 159 -26.04 38.27 26.77
C PRO A 159 -25.67 39.66 27.32
N GLU A 160 -25.23 39.75 28.57
CA GLU A 160 -24.71 40.96 29.21
C GLU A 160 -23.33 41.41 28.73
N LEU A 161 -22.57 40.55 28.03
CA LEU A 161 -21.25 40.86 27.50
C LEU A 161 -21.35 41.42 26.07
N ASP A 162 -20.82 42.62 25.85
CA ASP A 162 -20.76 43.25 24.53
C ASP A 162 -19.48 42.87 23.76
N PHE A 163 -19.64 42.16 22.64
CA PHE A 163 -18.55 41.71 21.77
C PHE A 163 -18.35 42.61 20.54
N SER A 164 -19.03 43.77 20.45
CA SER A 164 -18.95 44.68 19.31
C SER A 164 -17.54 45.24 19.07
N ASN A 165 -16.71 45.33 20.12
CA ASN A 165 -15.32 45.81 20.05
C ASN A 165 -14.26 44.69 20.16
N ALA A 166 -14.67 43.43 20.15
CA ALA A 166 -13.72 42.31 20.26
C ALA A 166 -12.98 42.10 18.93
N LYS A 167 -11.64 42.14 18.97
CA LYS A 167 -10.80 41.79 17.83
C LYS A 167 -10.64 40.28 17.79
N PHE A 168 -11.16 39.65 16.74
CA PHE A 168 -10.91 38.26 16.44
C PHE A 168 -9.91 38.23 15.28
N ASP A 169 -8.68 37.79 15.55
CA ASP A 169 -7.69 37.64 14.49
C ASP A 169 -8.10 36.48 13.58
N GLU A 170 -8.42 36.79 12.33
CA GLU A 170 -8.57 35.82 11.25
C GLU A 170 -7.18 35.50 10.69
N ASN A 171 -6.62 34.36 11.10
CA ASN A 171 -5.50 33.71 10.41
C ASN A 171 -6.03 32.62 9.47
#